data_AF-A0A2H9L3R5-F1
#
_entry.id   AF-A0A2H9L3R5-F1
#
_cell.length_a   1.000
_cell.length_b   1.000
_cell.length_c   1.000
_cell.angle_alpha   90.00
_cell.angle_beta   90.00
_cell.angle_gamma   90.00
#
_symmetry.space_group_name_H-M   'P 1'
#
loop_
_entity.id
_entity.type
_entity.pdbx_description
1 polymer ?
#
loop_
_entity_poly.entity_id
_entity_poly.type
_entity_poly.pdbx_seq_one_letter_code
_entity_poly.pdbx_strand_id
1 'polypeptide(L)'
;MAEDATPREAYIRGRLEGLNELIGILKDAVNTDKPIEPNTIVKTIVLHISGEMDEIVSQMKDEHGESHPVLKKAKEESERMEKEANEIKPEQEAADVAPMVKKNVESADDLMKSLMAMREEEPK
;
A
#
# COMPACT_ATOMS: atom_id res chain seq x y z
N MET A 1 -15.88 -22.02 14.72
CA MET A 1 -14.65 -22.82 14.90
C MET A 1 -13.56 -22.02 14.23
N ALA A 2 -12.42 -21.78 14.87
CA ALA A 2 -11.34 -21.02 14.25
C ALA A 2 -10.82 -21.85 13.06
N GLU A 3 -11.11 -21.40 11.85
CA GLU A 3 -10.55 -22.00 10.64
C GLU A 3 -9.04 -21.79 10.70
N ASP A 4 -8.29 -22.90 10.71
CA ASP A 4 -6.85 -22.87 10.54
C ASP A 4 -6.58 -22.31 9.14
N ALA A 5 -6.26 -21.01 9.09
CA ALA A 5 -5.81 -20.36 7.86
C ALA A 5 -4.66 -21.17 7.26
N THR A 6 -4.68 -21.40 5.95
CA THR A 6 -3.58 -22.11 5.30
C THR A 6 -2.26 -21.34 5.52
N PRO A 7 -1.08 -22.01 5.53
CA PRO A 7 0.20 -21.32 5.69
C PRO A 7 0.40 -20.14 4.72
N ARG A 8 -0.22 -20.23 3.52
CA ARG A 8 -0.23 -19.15 2.52
C ARG A 8 -1.10 -17.97 2.96
N GLU A 9 -2.32 -18.22 3.44
CA GLU A 9 -3.21 -17.17 3.95
C GLU A 9 -2.60 -16.44 5.16
N ALA A 10 -1.99 -17.19 6.09
CA ALA A 10 -1.30 -16.61 7.24
C ALA A 10 -0.12 -15.73 6.82
N TYR A 11 0.60 -16.12 5.77
CA TYR A 11 1.68 -15.33 5.19
C TYR A 11 1.19 -14.03 4.55
N ILE A 12 0.15 -14.10 3.70
CA ILE A 12 -0.46 -12.92 3.06
C ILE A 12 -1.00 -11.96 4.13
N ARG A 13 -1.66 -12.51 5.15
CA ARG A 13 -2.14 -11.73 6.30
C ARG A 13 -1.02 -10.97 6.99
N GLY A 14 0.08 -11.63 7.33
CA GLY A 14 1.22 -10.98 7.99
C GLY A 14 1.81 -9.84 7.15
N ARG A 15 1.87 -10.01 5.82
CA ARG A 15 2.32 -8.93 4.91
C ARG A 15 1.36 -7.75 4.87
N LEU A 16 0.05 -8.01 4.80
CA LEU A 16 -0.97 -6.97 4.85
C LEU A 16 -0.92 -6.19 6.17
N GLU A 17 -0.77 -6.89 7.30
CA GLU A 17 -0.62 -6.26 8.62
C GLU A 17 0.65 -5.37 8.67
N GLY A 18 1.79 -5.87 8.19
CA GLY A 18 3.03 -5.09 8.11
C GLY A 18 2.94 -3.85 7.20
N LEU A 19 2.27 -3.98 6.05
CA LEU A 19 2.01 -2.83 5.16
C LEU A 19 1.13 -1.78 5.84
N ASN A 20 0.10 -2.22 6.56
CA ASN A 20 -0.78 -1.31 7.28
C ASN A 20 -0.03 -0.53 8.37
N GLU A 21 0.91 -1.16 9.07
CA GLU A 21 1.79 -0.47 10.02
C GLU A 21 2.70 0.56 9.32
N LEU A 22 3.32 0.21 8.19
CA LEU A 22 4.15 1.13 7.41
C LEU A 22 3.37 2.34 6.89
N ILE A 23 2.15 2.12 6.40
CA ILE A 23 1.24 3.19 6.00
C ILE A 23 0.90 4.07 7.20
N GLY A 24 0.64 3.48 8.36
CA GLY A 24 0.41 4.22 9.61
C GLY A 24 1.57 5.15 9.98
N ILE A 25 2.81 4.64 9.94
CA ILE A 25 4.03 5.43 10.17
C ILE A 25 4.12 6.59 9.17
N LEU A 26 3.82 6.32 7.90
CA LEU A 26 3.86 7.34 6.86
C LEU A 26 2.75 8.38 7.05
N LYS A 27 1.54 7.98 7.46
CA LYS A 27 0.42 8.89 7.82
C LYS A 27 0.83 9.82 8.95
N ASP A 28 1.45 9.29 9.99
CA ASP A 28 1.89 10.09 11.13
C ASP A 28 3.00 11.07 10.70
N ALA A 29 3.96 10.62 9.90
CA ALA A 29 5.02 11.47 9.38
C ALA A 29 4.50 12.64 8.53
N VAL A 30 3.55 12.39 7.61
CA VAL A 30 3.04 13.42 6.69
C VAL A 30 2.04 14.38 7.35
N ASN A 31 1.41 13.97 8.46
CA ASN A 31 0.44 14.79 9.20
C ASN A 31 1.07 15.61 10.33
N THR A 32 2.37 15.43 10.60
CA THR A 32 3.07 16.32 11.54
C THR A 32 3.42 17.64 10.87
N ASP A 33 3.35 18.75 11.62
CA ASP A 33 3.81 20.09 11.18
C ASP A 33 5.34 20.17 11.00
N LYS A 34 6.05 19.04 11.15
CA LYS A 34 7.50 18.96 10.96
C LYS A 34 7.79 18.67 9.49
N PRO A 35 8.83 19.29 8.90
CA PRO A 35 9.24 18.96 7.55
C PRO A 35 9.52 17.46 7.47
N ILE A 36 8.89 16.81 6.50
CA ILE A 36 9.08 15.38 6.26
C ILE A 36 10.56 15.19 5.94
N GLU A 37 11.24 14.40 6.77
CA GLU A 37 12.63 13.98 6.60
C GLU A 37 12.87 13.38 5.19
N PRO A 38 14.11 13.45 4.66
CA PRO A 38 14.39 13.76 3.27
C PRO A 38 13.53 13.00 2.26
N ASN A 39 13.13 13.68 1.17
CA ASN A 39 12.32 13.14 0.06
C ASN A 39 12.72 11.72 -0.39
N THR A 40 14.01 11.38 -0.27
CA THR A 40 14.53 10.03 -0.50
C THR A 40 13.84 8.97 0.37
N ILE A 41 13.70 9.21 1.68
CA ILE A 41 13.02 8.31 2.62
C ILE A 41 11.57 8.12 2.21
N VAL A 42 10.87 9.22 1.93
CA VAL A 42 9.47 9.19 1.52
C VAL A 42 9.29 8.40 0.23
N LYS A 43 10.11 8.69 -0.78
CA LYS A 43 10.15 7.95 -2.04
C LYS A 43 10.38 6.46 -1.80
N THR A 44 11.38 6.10 -0.99
CA THR A 44 11.68 4.71 -0.68
C THR A 44 10.51 4.00 -0.02
N ILE A 45 9.83 4.63 0.94
CA ILE A 45 8.68 4.03 1.61
C ILE A 45 7.51 3.86 0.64
N VAL A 46 7.17 4.88 -0.15
CA VAL A 46 6.06 4.78 -1.12
C VAL A 46 6.33 3.70 -2.17
N LEU A 47 7.57 3.62 -2.69
CA LEU A 47 7.98 2.56 -3.63
C LEU A 47 7.93 1.17 -3.01
N HIS A 48 8.29 1.04 -1.73
CA HIS A 48 8.21 -0.24 -1.03
C HIS A 48 6.74 -0.67 -0.85
N ILE A 49 5.87 0.25 -0.42
CA ILE A 49 4.44 -0.02 -0.26
C ILE A 49 3.81 -0.44 -1.60
N SER A 50 4.10 0.28 -2.69
CA SER A 50 3.54 -0.08 -4.01
C SER A 50 4.03 -1.46 -4.47
N GLY A 51 5.33 -1.76 -4.32
CA GLY A 51 5.87 -3.07 -4.68
C GLY A 51 5.23 -4.22 -3.90
N GLU A 52 5.12 -4.08 -2.57
CA GLU A 52 4.47 -5.09 -1.74
C GLU A 52 2.98 -5.25 -2.09
N MET A 53 2.27 -4.16 -2.40
CA MET A 53 0.88 -4.22 -2.85
C MET A 53 0.73 -4.97 -4.18
N ASP A 54 1.62 -4.75 -5.16
CA ASP A 54 1.56 -5.45 -6.44
C ASP A 54 1.81 -6.95 -6.28
N GLU A 55 2.77 -7.33 -5.44
CA GLU A 55 3.03 -8.73 -5.12
C GLU A 55 1.85 -9.41 -4.43
N ILE A 56 1.22 -8.75 -3.46
CA ILE A 56 0.03 -9.29 -2.78
C ILE A 56 -1.14 -9.41 -3.75
N VAL A 57 -1.37 -8.41 -4.60
CA VAL A 57 -2.42 -8.47 -5.63
C VAL A 57 -2.17 -9.65 -6.56
N SER A 58 -0.92 -9.84 -7.03
CA SER A 58 -0.54 -10.98 -7.85
C SER A 58 -0.87 -12.32 -7.18
N GLN A 59 -0.57 -12.46 -5.88
CA GLN A 59 -0.87 -13.67 -5.12
C GLN A 59 -2.36 -13.90 -4.88
N MET A 60 -3.15 -12.83 -4.68
CA MET A 60 -4.60 -12.91 -4.46
C MET A 60 -5.41 -13.14 -5.75
N LYS A 61 -4.84 -12.81 -6.92
CA LYS A 61 -5.48 -13.12 -8.22
C LYS A 61 -5.71 -14.61 -8.42
N ASP A 62 -4.80 -15.44 -7.92
CA ASP A 62 -4.91 -16.90 -7.99
C ASP A 62 -6.10 -17.42 -7.16
N GLU A 63 -6.49 -16.72 -6.11
CA GLU A 63 -7.51 -17.16 -5.13
C GLU A 63 -8.90 -16.59 -5.44
N HIS A 64 -8.98 -15.32 -5.85
CA HIS A 64 -10.27 -14.63 -6.04
C HIS A 64 -10.60 -14.32 -7.52
N GLY A 65 -9.67 -14.63 -8.43
CA GLY A 65 -9.78 -14.40 -9.85
C GLY A 65 -9.31 -13.01 -10.28
N GLU A 66 -8.66 -12.96 -11.45
CA GLU A 66 -8.00 -11.76 -11.98
C GLU A 66 -8.95 -10.57 -12.25
N SER A 67 -10.25 -10.83 -12.38
CA SER A 67 -11.27 -9.81 -12.63
C SER A 67 -11.85 -9.17 -11.37
N HIS A 68 -11.35 -9.49 -10.17
CA HIS A 68 -11.91 -8.94 -8.94
C HIS A 68 -11.73 -7.41 -8.90
N PRO A 69 -12.80 -6.62 -8.70
CA PRO A 69 -12.73 -5.15 -8.75
C PRO A 69 -11.70 -4.54 -7.80
N VAL A 70 -11.54 -5.12 -6.60
CA VAL A 70 -10.55 -4.67 -5.61
C VAL A 70 -9.12 -4.90 -6.09
N LEU A 71 -8.83 -6.06 -6.69
CA LEU A 71 -7.50 -6.39 -7.20
C LEU A 71 -7.10 -5.51 -8.38
N LYS A 72 -8.07 -5.22 -9.27
CA LYS A 72 -7.85 -4.29 -10.38
C LYS A 72 -7.54 -2.89 -9.86
N LYS A 73 -8.33 -2.39 -8.91
CA LYS A 73 -8.12 -1.06 -8.31
C LYS A 73 -6.78 -0.98 -7.56
N ALA A 74 -6.42 -2.02 -6.81
CA ALA A 74 -5.15 -2.08 -6.08
C ALA A 74 -3.94 -2.07 -7.02
N LYS A 75 -4.03 -2.75 -8.17
CA LYS A 75 -3.00 -2.69 -9.20
C LYS A 75 -2.86 -1.29 -9.80
N GLU A 76 -3.96 -0.68 -10.25
CA GLU A 76 -3.96 0.65 -10.86
C GLU A 76 -3.38 1.72 -9.91
N GLU A 77 -3.74 1.64 -8.64
CA GLU A 77 -3.24 2.57 -7.63
C GLU A 77 -1.79 2.30 -7.25
N SER A 78 -1.36 1.04 -7.18
CA SER A 78 0.06 0.70 -6.97
C SER A 78 0.94 1.28 -8.08
N GLU A 79 0.56 1.08 -9.34
CA GLU A 79 1.27 1.63 -10.51
C GLU A 79 1.30 3.16 -10.49
N ARG A 80 0.20 3.81 -10.07
CA ARG A 80 0.13 5.27 -9.92
C ARG A 80 1.09 5.77 -8.84
N MET A 81 1.07 5.16 -7.66
CA MET A 81 1.94 5.53 -6.54
C MET A 81 3.42 5.35 -6.91
N GLU A 82 3.76 4.26 -7.58
CA GLU A 82 5.12 4.00 -8.06
C GLU A 82 5.58 5.11 -9.02
N LYS A 83 4.73 5.45 -9.99
CA LYS A 83 5.03 6.52 -10.95
C LYS A 83 5.22 7.87 -10.26
N GLU A 84 4.28 8.27 -9.42
CA GLU A 84 4.33 9.52 -8.67
C GLU A 84 5.57 9.58 -7.76
N ALA A 85 5.92 8.48 -7.07
CA ALA A 85 7.12 8.39 -6.24
C ALA A 85 8.41 8.48 -7.05
N ASN A 86 8.45 7.90 -8.25
CA ASN A 86 9.61 7.98 -9.14
C ASN A 86 9.87 9.41 -9.65
N GLU A 87 8.82 10.22 -9.77
CA GLU A 87 8.91 11.64 -10.15
C GLU A 87 9.49 12.54 -9.04
N ILE A 88 9.51 12.07 -7.77
CA ILE A 88 10.12 12.80 -6.65
C ILE A 88 11.63 12.88 -6.86
N LYS A 89 12.14 14.11 -6.89
CA LYS A 89 13.57 14.41 -6.90
C LYS A 89 14.09 14.62 -5.48
N PRO A 90 15.33 14.18 -5.16
CA PRO A 90 15.93 14.39 -3.85
C PRO A 90 15.98 15.88 -3.43
N GLU A 91 16.17 16.79 -4.39
CA GLU A 91 16.35 18.22 -4.17
C GLU A 91 15.04 19.02 -4.12
N GLN A 92 13.90 18.36 -4.36
CA GLN A 92 12.60 19.01 -4.44
C GLN A 92 12.17 19.54 -3.06
N GLU A 93 11.47 20.67 -2.99
CA GLU A 93 11.05 21.19 -1.68
C GLU A 93 9.99 20.28 -1.06
N ALA A 94 10.10 20.01 0.24
CA ALA A 94 9.16 19.14 0.95
C ALA A 94 7.71 19.65 0.84
N ALA A 95 7.51 20.97 0.75
CA ALA A 95 6.20 21.59 0.57
C ALA A 95 5.54 21.22 -0.78
N ASP A 96 6.33 21.03 -1.84
CA ASP A 96 5.84 20.63 -3.17
C ASP A 96 5.49 19.15 -3.23
N VAL A 97 6.20 18.33 -2.45
CA VAL A 97 6.07 16.87 -2.43
C VAL A 97 4.96 16.41 -1.46
N ALA A 98 4.76 17.14 -0.36
CA ALA A 98 3.84 16.77 0.71
C ALA A 98 2.39 16.47 0.25
N PRO A 99 1.75 17.26 -0.64
CA PRO A 99 0.39 16.96 -1.10
C PRO A 99 0.28 15.63 -1.84
N MET A 100 1.25 15.32 -2.69
CA MET A 100 1.30 14.08 -3.46
C MET A 100 1.53 12.88 -2.55
N VAL A 101 2.44 13.01 -1.59
CA VAL A 101 2.70 11.96 -0.61
C VAL A 101 1.46 11.69 0.24
N LYS A 102 0.82 12.74 0.78
CA LYS A 102 -0.44 12.59 1.53
C LYS A 102 -1.50 11.82 0.75
N LYS A 103 -1.72 12.20 -0.52
CA LYS A 103 -2.64 11.49 -1.41
C LYS A 103 -2.27 10.02 -1.59
N ASN A 104 -0.99 9.70 -1.77
CA ASN A 104 -0.53 8.32 -1.91
C ASN A 104 -0.72 7.51 -0.63
N VAL A 105 -0.47 8.12 0.53
CA VAL A 105 -0.71 7.47 1.81
C VAL A 105 -2.19 7.17 2.04
N GLU A 106 -3.07 8.14 1.77
CA GLU A 106 -4.53 7.96 1.87
C GLU A 106 -5.04 6.87 0.91
N SER A 107 -4.53 6.87 -0.32
CA SER A 107 -4.89 5.86 -1.33
C SER A 107 -4.46 4.46 -0.88
N ALA A 108 -3.23 4.33 -0.36
CA ALA A 108 -2.71 3.07 0.16
C ALA A 108 -3.52 2.58 1.37
N ASP A 109 -3.90 3.47 2.30
CA ASP A 109 -4.72 3.15 3.47
C ASP A 109 -6.11 2.59 3.08
N ASP A 110 -6.77 3.23 2.12
CA ASP A 110 -8.10 2.79 1.65
C ASP A 110 -8.05 1.47 0.88
N LEU A 111 -6.98 1.24 0.10
CA LEU A 111 -6.76 -0.03 -0.58
C LEU A 111 -6.43 -1.14 0.39
N MET A 112 -5.62 -0.87 1.42
CA MET A 112 -5.32 -1.84 2.45
C MET A 112 -6.57 -2.31 3.18
N LYS A 113 -7.47 -1.38 3.56
CA LYS A 113 -8.78 -1.75 4.12
C LYS A 113 -9.58 -2.62 3.16
N SER A 114 -9.56 -2.29 1.87
CA SER A 114 -10.29 -3.05 0.84
C SER A 114 -9.72 -4.46 0.64
N LEU A 115 -8.39 -4.61 0.64
CA LEU A 115 -7.69 -5.90 0.52
C LEU A 115 -7.90 -6.77 1.77
N MET A 116 -7.85 -6.16 2.96
CA MET A 116 -8.15 -6.86 4.22
C MET A 116 -9.62 -7.34 4.25
N ALA A 117 -10.57 -6.50 3.88
CA ALA A 117 -11.99 -6.87 3.81
C ALA A 117 -12.25 -7.98 2.77
N MET A 118 -11.61 -7.89 1.60
CA MET A 118 -11.71 -8.93 0.56
C MET A 118 -11.20 -10.30 1.04
N ARG A 119 -10.20 -10.33 1.93
CA ARG A 119 -9.71 -11.57 2.54
C ARG A 119 -10.69 -12.18 3.55
N GLU A 120 -11.56 -11.36 4.14
CA GLU A 120 -12.61 -11.81 5.06
C GLU A 120 -13.85 -12.36 4.31
N GLU A 121 -13.96 -12.08 3.01
CA GLU A 121 -14.96 -12.68 2.12
C GLU A 121 -14.49 -14.08 1.67
N GLU A 122 -15.43 -15.04 1.57
CA GLU A 122 -15.09 -16.42 1.17
C GLU A 122 -14.36 -16.44 -0.19
N PRO A 123 -13.17 -17.08 -0.29
CA PRO A 123 -12.51 -17.30 -1.57
C PRO A 123 -13.39 -18.17 -2.49
N LYS A 124 -13.24 -17.99 -3.81
CA LYS A 124 -14.06 -18.68 -4.82
C LYS A 124 -13.67 -20.13 -5.05
#